data_AF-I3UE80-F1
#
_entry.id   AF-I3UE80-F1
#
_cell.length_a   1.000
_cell.length_b   1.000
_cell.length_c   1.000
_cell.angle_alpha   90.00
_cell.angle_beta   90.00
_cell.angle_gamma   90.00
#
_symmetry.space_group_name_H-M   'P 1'
#
loop_
_entity.id
_entity.type
_entity.pdbx_description
1 polymer ?
#
loop_
_entity_poly.entity_id
_entity_poly.type
_entity_poly.pdbx_seq_one_letter_code
_entity_poly.pdbx_strand_id
1 'polypeptide(L)' 'MRIAERAVGGQAYKVEPDHYRGRRAYTVDVRKARRVVQVDVDARNGKILNMERHSRRGPVTQHPRAYHHR' A
#
# COMPACT_ATOMS: atom_id res chain seq x y z
N MET A 1 0.85 4.48 -9.99
CA MET A 1 2.08 3.82 -9.51
C MET A 1 3.21 4.79 -9.18
N ARG A 2 3.54 5.74 -10.06
CA ARG A 2 4.72 6.62 -9.92
C ARG A 2 4.85 7.35 -8.56
N ILE A 3 3.74 7.67 -7.90
CA ILE A 3 3.73 8.30 -6.56
C ILE A 3 4.34 7.36 -5.51
N ALA A 4 3.86 6.12 -5.43
CA ALA A 4 4.33 5.13 -4.46
C ALA A 4 5.79 4.72 -4.74
N GLU A 5 6.16 4.55 -6.01
CA GLU A 5 7.53 4.23 -6.42
C GLU A 5 8.52 5.30 -6.00
N ARG A 6 8.18 6.59 -6.22
CA ARG A 6 9.00 7.73 -5.81
C ARG A 6 9.11 7.83 -4.29
N ALA A 7 8.01 7.63 -3.57
CA ALA A 7 7.99 7.73 -2.11
C ALA A 7 8.84 6.65 -1.44
N VAL A 8 8.80 5.43 -1.97
CA VAL A 8 9.57 4.31 -1.41
C VAL A 8 11.00 4.28 -1.96
N GLY A 9 11.22 4.74 -3.19
CA GLY A 9 12.45 4.54 -3.95
C GLY A 9 12.59 3.08 -4.37
N GLY A 10 11.54 2.52 -4.97
CA GLY A 10 11.46 1.12 -5.39
C GLY A 10 10.52 0.95 -6.58
N GLN A 11 10.24 -0.30 -6.94
CA GLN A 11 9.39 -0.63 -8.09
C GLN A 11 8.05 -1.18 -7.63
N ALA A 12 6.96 -0.58 -8.10
CA ALA A 12 5.61 -1.06 -7.80
C ALA A 12 5.35 -2.33 -8.61
N TYR A 13 4.72 -3.33 -7.99
CA TYR A 13 4.43 -4.61 -8.66
C TYR A 13 3.01 -5.12 -8.43
N LYS A 14 2.24 -4.51 -7.53
CA LYS A 14 0.83 -4.82 -7.29
C LYS A 14 0.05 -3.56 -6.93
N VAL A 15 -1.19 -3.49 -7.39
CA VAL A 15 -2.18 -2.49 -6.96
C VAL A 15 -3.50 -3.18 -6.68
N GLU A 16 -4.15 -2.78 -5.59
CA GLU A 16 -5.50 -3.21 -5.24
C GLU A 16 -6.35 -1.98 -4.83
N PRO A 17 -7.60 -1.86 -5.29
CA PRO A 17 -8.54 -0.88 -4.75
C PRO A 17 -8.83 -1.19 -3.28
N ASP A 18 -8.86 -0.16 -2.44
CA ASP A 18 -9.04 -0.28 -1.00
C ASP A 18 -9.84 0.90 -0.42
N HIS A 19 -10.10 0.89 0.89
CA HIS A 19 -10.67 2.00 1.64
C HIS A 19 -9.84 2.30 2.88
N TYR A 20 -9.32 3.52 2.98
CA TYR A 20 -8.64 4.01 4.17
C TYR A 20 -9.57 4.92 4.96
N ARG A 21 -9.98 4.51 6.16
CA ARG A 21 -10.92 5.26 7.04
C ARG A 21 -12.19 5.73 6.30
N GLY A 22 -12.83 4.81 5.56
CA GLY A 22 -14.05 5.07 4.79
C GLY A 22 -13.85 5.87 3.48
N ARG A 23 -12.61 6.22 3.13
CA ARG A 23 -12.27 6.95 1.89
C ARG A 23 -11.68 6.00 0.86
N ARG A 24 -12.08 6.13 -0.41
CA ARG A 24 -11.50 5.35 -1.52
C ARG A 24 -9.99 5.54 -1.60
N ALA A 25 -9.26 4.45 -1.61
CA ALA A 25 -7.82 4.41 -1.70
C ALA A 25 -7.34 3.33 -2.69
N TYR A 26 -6.05 3.37 -2.99
CA TYR A 26 -5.33 2.29 -3.64
C TYR A 26 -4.21 1.85 -2.73
N THR A 27 -4.12 0.54 -2.53
CA THR A 27 -3.00 -0.11 -1.87
C THR A 27 -2.00 -0.52 -2.92
N VAL A 28 -0.76 -0.03 -2.82
CA VAL A 28 0.32 -0.28 -3.78
C VAL A 28 1.48 -0.99 -3.08
N ASP A 29 1.81 -2.19 -3.53
CA ASP A 29 3.00 -2.89 -3.07
C ASP A 29 4.21 -2.44 -3.89
N VAL A 30 5.22 -1.94 -3.18
CA VAL A 30 6.49 -1.50 -3.76
C VAL A 30 7.63 -2.37 -3.24
N ARG A 31 8.36 -3.00 -4.15
CA ARG A 31 9.57 -3.76 -3.82
C ARG A 31 10.75 -2.81 -3.74
N LYS A 32 11.48 -2.87 -2.60
CA LYS A 32 12.75 -2.19 -2.40
C LYS A 32 13.76 -3.16 -1.81
N ALA A 33 14.78 -3.50 -2.58
CA ALA A 33 15.75 -4.54 -2.24
C ALA A 33 15.06 -5.84 -1.82
N ARG A 34 15.23 -6.29 -0.57
CA ARG A 34 14.63 -7.53 -0.03
C ARG A 34 13.35 -7.29 0.79
N ARG A 35 12.79 -6.08 0.75
CA ARG A 35 11.61 -5.66 1.53
C ARG A 35 10.45 -5.30 0.59
N VAL A 36 9.23 -5.46 1.10
CA VAL A 36 8.02 -4.93 0.49
C VAL A 36 7.52 -3.79 1.36
N VAL A 37 7.15 -2.68 0.73
CA VAL A 37 6.49 -1.56 1.38
C VAL A 37 5.11 -1.44 0.77
N GLN A 38 4.08 -1.54 1.61
CA GLN A 38 2.72 -1.25 1.22
C GLN A 38 2.50 0.26 1.36
N VAL A 39 1.93 0.88 0.34
CA VAL A 39 1.64 2.31 0.30
C VAL A 39 0.16 2.51 -0.01
N ASP A 40 -0.57 3.12 0.92
CA ASP A 40 -1.97 3.46 0.71
C ASP A 40 -2.05 4.88 0.14
N VAL A 41 -2.76 5.04 -0.97
CA VAL A 41 -2.83 6.28 -1.75
C VAL A 41 -4.28 6.71 -1.92
N ASP A 42 -4.60 7.97 -1.60
CA ASP A 42 -5.92 8.57 -1.83
C ASP A 42 -6.29 8.51 -3.31
N ALA A 43 -7.40 7.85 -3.62
CA ALA A 43 -7.82 7.61 -4.99
C ALA A 43 -8.28 8.89 -5.72
N ARG A 44 -8.58 9.98 -5.00
CA ARG A 44 -9.05 11.25 -5.57
C ARG A 44 -7.91 12.19 -5.94
N ASN A 45 -6.86 12.23 -5.12
CA ASN A 45 -5.80 13.25 -5.24
C ASN A 45 -4.38 12.69 -5.25
N GLY A 46 -4.19 11.37 -5.08
CA GLY A 46 -2.88 10.75 -5.10
C GLY A 46 -2.02 11.00 -3.84
N LYS A 47 -2.56 11.59 -2.78
CA LYS A 47 -1.83 11.77 -1.52
C LYS A 47 -1.56 10.43 -0.86
N ILE A 48 -0.38 10.27 -0.28
CA ILE A 48 -0.05 9.11 0.53
C ILE A 48 -0.78 9.22 1.86
N LEU A 49 -1.57 8.20 2.16
CA LEU A 49 -2.36 8.10 3.39
C LEU A 49 -1.63 7.29 4.46
N ASN A 50 -0.89 6.25 4.04
CA ASN A 50 -0.17 5.37 4.94
C ASN A 50 1.01 4.67 4.24
N MET A 51 2.02 4.24 5.01
CA MET A 51 3.14 3.43 4.52
C MET A 51 3.56 2.41 5.57
N GLU A 52 3.52 1.13 5.21
CA GLU A 52 3.86 0.03 6.09
C GLU A 52 4.98 -0.84 5.50
N ARG A 53 6.02 -1.12 6.30
CA ARG A 53 7.16 -1.93 5.87
C ARG A 53 6.96 -3.36 6.33
N HIS A 54 6.75 -4.28 5.39
CA HIS A 54 6.69 -5.70 5.71
C HIS A 54 8.09 -6.33 5.60
N SER A 55 8.70 -6.67 6.74
CA SER A 55 9.87 -7.55 6.77
C SER A 55 9.41 -8.99 6.56
N ARG A 56 9.88 -9.67 5.51
CA ARG A 56 9.48 -11.06 5.21
C ARG A 56 9.61 -11.97 6.44
N ARG A 57 8.47 -12.27 7.08
CA ARG A 57 8.09 -13.51 7.78
C ARG A 57 6.58 -13.41 8.09
N GLY A 58 5.79 -13.94 7.19
CA GLY A 58 4.33 -14.05 7.32
C GLY A 58 3.72 -14.20 5.93
N PRO A 59 2.67 -15.03 5.76
CA PRO A 59 1.90 -14.97 4.53
C PRO A 59 1.48 -13.51 4.34
N VAL A 60 1.63 -12.99 3.13
CA VAL A 60 0.95 -11.75 2.75
C VAL A 60 -0.52 -12.14 2.76
N THR A 61 -1.12 -12.17 3.95
CA THR A 61 -2.55 -12.31 4.11
C THR A 61 -3.06 -11.14 3.30
N GLN A 62 -3.62 -11.46 2.13
CA GLN A 62 -4.53 -10.56 1.43
C GLN A 62 -5.31 -9.88 2.53
N HIS A 63 -5.17 -8.55 2.65
CA HIS A 63 -5.88 -7.77 3.67
C HIS A 63 -7.22 -8.45 3.87
N PRO A 64 -7.43 -9.19 4.98
CA PRO A 64 -8.74 -9.76 5.20
C PRO A 64 -9.60 -8.52 5.16
N ARG A 65 -10.66 -8.57 4.34
CA ARG A 65 -11.60 -7.46 4.03
C ARG A 65 -12.30 -6.86 5.27
N ALA A 66 -11.70 -7.01 6.45
CA ALA A 66 -12.12 -6.64 7.77
C ALA A 66 -10.99 -5.84 8.48
N TYR A 67 -10.44 -4.80 7.86
CA TYR A 67 -9.92 -3.67 8.63
C TYR A 67 -10.96 -2.56 8.62
N HIS A 68 -11.93 -2.72 9.53
CA HIS A 68 -12.69 -1.58 10.04
C HIS A 68 -11.70 -0.65 10.74
N HIS A 69 -11.08 0.25 10.00
CA HIS A 69 -10.49 1.45 10.57
C HIS A 69 -11.65 2.32 11.08
N ARG A 70 -12.07 2.01 12.31
CA ARG A 70 -12.96 2.84 13.12
C ARG A 70 -12.36 4.24 13.30
#